data_AF-A0A2R7M148-F1
#
_entry.id   AF-A0A2R7M148-F1
#
_cell.length_a   1.000
_cell.length_b   1.000
_cell.length_c   1.000
_cell.angle_alpha   90.00
_cell.angle_beta   90.00
_cell.angle_gamma   90.00
#
_symmetry.space_group_name_H-M   'P 1'
#
loop_
_entity.id
_entity.type
_entity.pdbx_description
1 polymer ?
#
loop_
_entity_poly.entity_id
_entity_poly.type
_entity_poly.pdbx_seq_one_letter_code
_entity_poly.pdbx_strand_id
1 'polypeptide(L)'
;MQHHHTNLTAPGSRTRALSLVTLVPMVALALAGCAGSPSLTGDDHPEQPLTHVHGIVDDPATDGFLIGTHEGIFTVTRDGELGARLAKTDFDAMGL
;
A
#
# COMPACT_ATOMS: atom_id res chain seq x y z
N MET A 1 66.73 -37.16 38.44
CA MET A 1 65.77 -36.37 39.24
C MET A 1 65.60 -35.02 38.55
N GLN A 2 64.34 -34.60 38.37
CA GLN A 2 63.83 -33.31 37.90
C GLN A 2 63.80 -33.02 36.38
N HIS A 3 62.60 -33.29 35.86
CA HIS A 3 61.99 -32.79 34.65
C HIS A 3 61.65 -31.29 34.78
N HIS A 4 61.86 -30.50 33.74
CA HIS A 4 61.10 -29.26 33.53
C HIS A 4 60.57 -29.23 32.10
N HIS A 5 59.27 -29.48 31.97
CA HIS A 5 58.52 -29.29 30.74
C HIS A 5 58.04 -27.84 30.68
N THR A 6 58.48 -27.08 29.68
CA THR A 6 57.95 -25.74 29.42
C THR A 6 56.76 -25.86 28.48
N ASN A 7 55.56 -25.79 29.04
CA ASN A 7 54.31 -25.65 28.29
C ASN A 7 54.26 -24.27 27.63
N LEU A 8 54.14 -24.23 26.30
CA LEU A 8 53.78 -23.02 25.56
C LEU A 8 52.35 -23.20 25.01
N THR A 9 51.37 -22.94 25.87
CA THR A 9 49.97 -22.86 25.48
C THR A 9 49.75 -21.53 24.74
N ALA A 10 49.47 -21.60 23.44
CA ALA A 10 49.11 -20.43 22.64
C ALA A 10 47.79 -19.81 23.16
N PRO A 11 47.71 -18.49 23.40
CA PRO A 11 46.47 -17.85 23.81
C PRO A 11 45.50 -17.74 22.63
N GLY A 12 44.39 -18.47 22.75
CA GLY A 12 43.04 -18.07 22.36
C GLY A 12 42.86 -17.47 20.97
N SER A 13 42.47 -18.32 20.02
CA SER A 13 41.70 -17.90 18.84
C SER A 13 40.43 -17.21 19.31
N ARG A 14 40.42 -15.87 19.29
CA ARG A 14 39.21 -15.07 19.44
C ARG A 14 38.43 -15.20 18.13
N THR A 15 37.62 -16.24 18.02
CA THR A 15 36.56 -16.30 17.01
C THR A 15 35.66 -15.10 17.26
N ARG A 16 35.78 -14.08 16.40
CA ARG A 16 34.81 -12.99 16.31
C ARG A 16 33.49 -13.64 15.93
N ALA A 17 32.64 -13.93 16.91
CA ALA A 17 31.25 -14.25 16.67
C ALA A 17 30.64 -13.04 15.96
N LEU A 18 30.55 -13.11 14.62
CA LEU A 18 29.80 -12.13 13.85
C LEU A 18 28.36 -12.23 14.35
N SER A 19 27.90 -11.14 14.95
CA SER A 19 26.57 -10.98 15.50
C SER A 19 25.53 -11.15 14.38
N LEU A 20 24.94 -12.35 14.28
CA LEU A 20 23.82 -12.66 13.39
C LEU A 20 22.48 -12.08 13.89
N VAL A 21 22.48 -11.39 15.03
CA VAL A 21 21.27 -11.00 15.76
C VAL A 21 20.48 -9.89 15.05
N THR A 22 21.08 -9.15 14.13
CA THR A 22 20.41 -8.02 13.45
C THR A 22 19.63 -8.40 12.19
N LEU A 23 19.71 -9.64 11.69
CA LEU A 23 19.09 -10.01 10.42
C LEU A 23 17.59 -10.32 10.53
N VAL A 24 17.16 -10.85 11.69
CA VAL A 24 15.78 -11.27 11.96
C VAL A 24 14.75 -10.14 11.86
N PRO A 25 14.94 -8.93 12.44
CA PRO A 25 13.93 -7.88 12.38
C PRO A 25 13.74 -7.31 10.96
N MET A 26 14.79 -7.35 10.13
CA MET A 26 14.77 -6.83 8.76
C MET A 26 13.90 -7.72 7.85
N VAL A 27 14.00 -9.04 8.01
CA VAL A 27 13.18 -10.01 7.28
C VAL A 27 11.71 -9.92 7.69
N ALA A 28 11.41 -9.73 8.98
CA ALA A 28 10.03 -9.56 9.45
C ALA A 28 9.35 -8.31 8.87
N LEU A 29 10.08 -7.19 8.76
CA LEU A 29 9.57 -5.96 8.13
C LEU A 29 9.31 -6.15 6.62
N ALA A 30 10.18 -6.86 5.92
CA ALA A 30 10.00 -7.13 4.49
C ALA A 30 8.78 -8.02 4.21
N LEU A 31 8.50 -9.03 5.06
CA LEU A 31 7.32 -9.90 4.90
C LEU A 31 6.01 -9.16 5.22
N ALA A 32 6.01 -8.24 6.19
CA ALA A 32 4.83 -7.45 6.53
C ALA A 32 4.36 -6.57 5.35
N GLY A 33 5.30 -6.06 4.55
CA GLY A 33 4.99 -5.28 3.34
C GLY A 33 4.38 -6.10 2.20
N CYS A 34 4.69 -7.40 2.09
CA CYS A 34 4.13 -8.26 1.05
C CYS A 34 2.78 -8.88 1.40
N ALA A 35 2.45 -9.01 2.69
CA ALA A 35 1.21 -9.63 3.14
C ALA A 35 -0.02 -8.71 3.08
N GLY A 36 0.17 -7.40 2.87
CA GLY A 36 -0.89 -6.41 2.96
C GLY A 36 -0.80 -5.35 1.88
N SER A 37 -1.00 -5.75 0.62
CA SER A 37 -1.47 -4.78 -0.37
C SER A 37 -2.99 -4.77 -0.31
N PRO A 38 -3.66 -3.66 0.05
CA PRO A 38 -5.10 -3.56 -0.13
C PRO A 38 -5.41 -3.81 -1.60
N SER A 39 -6.40 -4.66 -1.89
CA SER A 39 -6.89 -4.84 -3.25
C SER A 39 -7.45 -3.50 -3.70
N LEU A 40 -6.77 -2.85 -4.66
CA LEU A 40 -7.25 -1.63 -5.30
C LEU A 40 -8.45 -1.89 -6.24
N THR A 41 -8.84 -3.17 -6.35
CA THR A 41 -9.98 -3.69 -7.10
C THR A 41 -10.65 -4.75 -6.22
N GLY A 42 -11.33 -4.35 -5.16
CA GLY A 42 -12.18 -5.25 -4.36
C GLY A 42 -13.60 -5.35 -4.93
N ASP A 43 -14.30 -6.46 -4.65
CA ASP A 43 -15.72 -6.65 -5.03
C ASP A 43 -16.67 -5.62 -4.37
N ASP A 44 -16.16 -4.81 -3.43
CA ASP A 44 -16.85 -3.71 -2.78
C ASP A 44 -16.83 -2.40 -3.59
N HIS A 45 -16.13 -2.35 -4.73
CA HIS A 45 -16.33 -1.27 -5.69
C HIS A 45 -17.69 -1.50 -6.33
N PRO A 46 -18.60 -0.51 -6.26
CA PRO A 46 -19.87 -0.72 -6.89
C PRO A 46 -19.61 -0.85 -8.39
N GLU A 47 -20.20 -1.89 -8.99
CA GLU A 47 -20.20 -2.20 -10.42
C GLU A 47 -20.88 -1.10 -11.25
N GLN A 48 -20.76 0.18 -10.86
CA GLN A 48 -21.11 1.28 -11.73
C GLN A 48 -20.06 1.34 -12.83
N PRO A 49 -20.45 1.10 -14.10
CA PRO A 49 -19.55 1.18 -15.21
C PRO A 49 -19.35 2.67 -15.49
N LEU A 50 -18.50 3.34 -14.73
CA LEU A 50 -17.91 4.58 -15.20
C LEU A 50 -17.00 4.17 -16.36
N THR A 51 -17.55 4.10 -17.56
CA THR A 51 -16.78 3.56 -18.69
C THR A 51 -15.59 4.47 -18.98
N HIS A 52 -15.78 5.79 -18.89
CA HIS A 52 -14.76 6.81 -19.07
C HIS A 52 -15.04 8.08 -18.24
N VAL A 53 -14.01 8.60 -17.59
CA VAL A 53 -14.04 9.89 -16.87
C VAL A 53 -13.55 11.00 -17.78
N HIS A 54 -14.35 12.06 -17.93
CA HIS A 54 -14.01 13.23 -18.76
C HIS A 54 -13.53 14.42 -17.95
N GLY A 55 -14.01 14.54 -16.72
CA GLY A 55 -13.70 15.67 -15.87
C GLY A 55 -13.86 15.32 -14.41
N ILE A 56 -12.98 15.90 -13.61
CA ILE A 56 -13.02 15.85 -12.14
C ILE A 56 -12.88 17.30 -11.68
N VAL A 57 -13.85 17.75 -10.89
CA VAL A 57 -13.84 19.10 -10.28
C VAL A 57 -14.17 18.97 -8.80
N ASP A 58 -13.74 19.94 -7.99
CA ASP A 58 -14.18 20.02 -6.60
C ASP A 58 -15.70 20.21 -6.55
N ASP A 59 -16.38 19.48 -5.65
CA ASP A 59 -17.80 19.70 -5.41
C ASP A 59 -17.99 20.99 -4.61
N PRO A 60 -18.64 22.03 -5.14
CA PRO A 60 -18.86 23.26 -4.39
C PRO A 60 -19.80 23.09 -3.19
N ALA A 61 -20.55 21.99 -3.10
CA ALA A 61 -21.49 21.73 -2.02
C ALA A 61 -20.93 20.84 -0.89
N THR A 62 -19.83 20.11 -1.14
CA THR A 62 -19.24 19.17 -0.19
C THR A 62 -17.70 19.30 -0.17
N ASP A 63 -17.00 18.51 0.65
CA ASP A 63 -15.51 18.44 0.63
C ASP A 63 -15.01 17.35 -0.35
N GLY A 64 -15.87 16.92 -1.28
CA GLY A 64 -15.60 15.88 -2.25
C GLY A 64 -15.35 16.41 -3.66
N PHE A 65 -15.55 15.54 -4.63
CA PHE A 65 -15.40 15.82 -6.05
C PHE A 65 -16.68 15.48 -6.80
N LEU A 66 -16.86 16.13 -7.95
CA LEU A 66 -17.81 15.74 -8.97
C LEU A 66 -17.06 15.13 -10.15
N ILE A 67 -17.52 13.97 -10.59
CA ILE A 67 -16.99 13.27 -11.76
C ILE A 67 -18.04 13.30 -12.86
N GLY A 68 -17.64 13.79 -14.03
CA GLY A 68 -18.44 13.76 -15.26
C GLY A 68 -18.08 12.56 -16.13
N THR A 69 -19.08 11.76 -16.49
CA THR A 69 -18.98 10.61 -17.41
C THR A 69 -20.13 10.63 -18.42
N HIS A 70 -20.12 9.69 -19.38
CA HIS A 70 -21.23 9.49 -20.32
C HIS A 70 -22.51 9.02 -19.62
N GLU A 71 -22.35 8.34 -18.49
CA GLU A 71 -23.43 7.88 -17.65
C GLU A 71 -23.93 9.01 -16.72
N GLY A 72 -23.32 10.20 -16.72
CA GLY A 72 -23.78 11.39 -16.02
C GLY A 72 -22.77 11.91 -14.98
N ILE A 73 -23.29 12.58 -13.95
CA ILE A 73 -22.47 13.19 -12.90
C ILE A 73 -22.59 12.39 -11.61
N PHE A 74 -21.45 12.03 -11.03
CA PHE A 74 -21.34 11.27 -9.78
C PHE A 74 -20.59 12.09 -8.74
N THR A 75 -20.94 11.92 -7.47
CA THR A 75 -20.14 12.43 -6.36
C THR A 75 -19.03 11.46 -6.00
N VAL A 76 -17.91 11.97 -5.54
CA VAL A 76 -16.82 11.17 -4.98
C VAL A 76 -16.34 11.81 -3.68
N THR A 77 -16.18 11.01 -2.64
CA THR A 77 -15.64 11.51 -1.37
C THR A 77 -14.16 11.87 -1.50
N ARG A 78 -13.63 12.64 -0.54
CA ARG A 78 -12.20 12.99 -0.49
C ARG A 78 -11.30 11.75 -0.50
N ASP A 79 -11.79 10.66 0.09
CA ASP A 79 -11.09 9.38 0.21
C ASP A 79 -11.27 8.48 -1.04
N GLY A 80 -12.00 8.95 -2.05
CA GLY A 80 -12.16 8.29 -3.35
C GLY A 80 -13.36 7.34 -3.44
N GLU A 81 -14.29 7.37 -2.48
CA GLU A 81 -15.50 6.54 -2.55
C GLU A 81 -16.52 7.13 -3.54
N LEU A 82 -16.95 6.32 -4.50
CA LEU A 82 -17.95 6.71 -5.49
C LEU A 82 -19.35 6.71 -4.88
N GLY A 83 -20.01 7.87 -4.93
CA GLY A 83 -21.38 8.05 -4.51
C GLY A 83 -22.39 7.78 -5.63
N ALA A 84 -23.66 8.04 -5.32
CA ALA A 84 -24.74 7.88 -6.28
C ALA A 84 -24.66 8.93 -7.41
N ARG A 85 -25.23 8.57 -8.57
CA ARG A 85 -25.47 9.50 -9.65
C ARG A 85 -26.37 10.65 -9.18
N LEU A 86 -25.94 11.89 -9.39
CA LEU A 86 -26.67 13.08 -8.94
C LEU A 86 -28.01 13.28 -9.70
N ALA A 87 -28.02 13.00 -10.99
CA ALA A 87 -29.22 13.12 -11.83
C ALA A 87 -29.82 11.74 -12.14
N LYS A 88 -31.15 11.61 -12.01
CA LYS A 88 -31.87 10.36 -12.34
C LYS A 88 -32.26 10.23 -13.82
N THR A 89 -32.09 11.30 -14.59
CA THR A 89 -32.33 11.31 -16.04
C THR A 89 -31.08 10.86 -16.77
N ASP A 90 -31.25 10.11 -17.86
CA ASP A 90 -30.15 9.79 -18.76
C ASP A 90 -29.61 11.06 -19.40
N PHE A 91 -28.49 11.50 -18.84
CA PHE A 91 -27.78 12.70 -19.19
C PHE A 91 -26.34 12.31 -19.43
N ASP A 92 -25.91 12.46 -20.68
CA ASP A 92 -24.50 12.50 -21.01
C ASP A 92 -23.99 13.90 -20.63
N ALA A 93 -23.11 13.95 -19.63
CA ALA A 93 -22.57 15.21 -19.13
C ALA A 93 -21.68 15.96 -20.13
N MET A 94 -21.43 15.36 -21.30
CA MET A 94 -20.50 15.84 -22.31
C MET A 94 -21.17 16.23 -23.64
N GLY A 95 -22.47 15.96 -23.80
CA GLY A 95 -23.17 16.13 -25.07
C GLY A 95 -22.98 14.94 -26.01
N LEU A 96 -24.01 14.69 -26.83
CA LEU A 96 -24.17 13.53 -27.72
C LEU A 96 -22.95 13.18 -28.58
#